data_AF-F3C5N6-F1
#
_entry.id   AF-F3C5N6-F1
#
_cell.length_a   1.000
_cell.length_b   1.000
_cell.length_c   1.000
_cell.angle_alpha   90.00
_cell.angle_beta   90.00
_cell.angle_gamma   90.00
#
_symmetry.space_group_name_H-M   'P 1'
#
loop_
_entity.id
_entity.type
_entity.pdbx_description
1 polymer ?
#
loop_
_entity_poly.entity_id
_entity_poly.type
_entity_poly.pdbx_seq_one_letter_code
_entity_poly.pdbx_strand_id
1 'polypeptide(L)' 'MTPRQHCLACLQQTPPSVFEAALWVSSEHDAHFARHAVISDMDQLQRQIDAALPVLAAY' A
#
# COMPACT_ATOMS: atom_id res chain seq x y z
N MET A 1 -18.65 3.36 -1.33
CA MET A 1 -18.11 2.00 -1.24
C MET A 1 -17.66 1.76 0.20
N THR A 2 -17.79 0.54 0.72
CA THR A 2 -17.34 0.20 2.08
C THR A 2 -15.84 -0.16 2.08
N PRO A 3 -15.11 -0.01 3.22
CA PRO A 3 -13.71 -0.42 3.32
C PRO A 3 -13.45 -1.85 2.82
N ARG A 4 -14.38 -2.77 3.11
CA ARG A 4 -14.36 -4.15 2.66
C ARG A 4 -14.40 -4.30 1.13
N GLN A 5 -15.19 -3.48 0.42
CA GLN A 5 -15.24 -3.51 -1.05
C GLN A 5 -13.90 -3.10 -1.67
N HIS A 6 -13.23 -2.12 -1.07
CA HIS A 6 -11.91 -1.71 -1.54
C HIS A 6 -10.83 -2.76 -1.23
N CYS A 7 -10.86 -3.39 -0.04
CA CYS A 7 -9.98 -4.52 0.27
C CYS A 7 -10.10 -5.63 -0.78
N LEU A 8 -11.31 -6.02 -1.14
CA LEU A 8 -11.54 -7.03 -2.18
C LEU A 8 -11.04 -6.58 -3.55
N ALA A 9 -11.24 -5.31 -3.91
CA ALA A 9 -10.73 -4.76 -5.17
C ALA A 9 -9.18 -4.85 -5.25
N CYS A 10 -8.47 -4.54 -4.17
CA CYS A 10 -7.01 -4.67 -4.09
C CYS A 10 -6.53 -6.12 -4.29
N LEU A 11 -7.27 -7.10 -3.76
CA LEU A 11 -6.95 -8.53 -3.90
C LEU A 11 -7.27 -9.09 -5.29
N GLN A 12 -8.18 -8.46 -6.04
CA GLN A 12 -8.54 -8.85 -7.41
C GLN A 12 -7.58 -8.31 -8.47
N GLN A 13 -6.65 -7.43 -8.10
CA GLN A 13 -5.61 -6.91 -9.00
C GLN A 13 -4.54 -7.97 -9.29
N THR A 14 -3.84 -7.81 -10.43
CA THR A 14 -2.71 -8.67 -10.82
C THR A 14 -1.49 -7.80 -11.12
N PRO A 15 -0.43 -7.80 -10.29
CA PRO A 15 -0.32 -8.53 -9.01
C PRO A 15 -1.24 -7.94 -7.93
N PRO A 16 -1.63 -8.72 -6.91
CA PRO A 16 -2.51 -8.25 -5.85
C PRO A 16 -1.82 -7.20 -4.97
N SER A 17 -2.51 -6.09 -4.70
CA SER A 17 -2.04 -5.03 -3.81
C SER A 17 -2.31 -5.41 -2.34
N VAL A 18 -1.57 -6.40 -1.84
CA VAL A 18 -1.78 -6.96 -0.49
C VAL A 18 -1.57 -5.93 0.62
N PHE A 19 -0.63 -5.01 0.42
CA PHE A 19 -0.36 -3.93 1.38
C PHE A 19 -1.56 -3.00 1.52
N GLU A 20 -2.10 -2.53 0.39
CA GLU A 20 -3.26 -1.65 0.39
C GLU A 20 -4.51 -2.36 0.93
N ALA A 21 -4.70 -3.64 0.60
CA ALA A 21 -5.78 -4.47 1.14
C ALA A 21 -5.74 -4.52 2.68
N ALA A 22 -4.56 -4.70 3.28
CA ALA A 22 -4.40 -4.69 4.73
C ALA A 22 -4.77 -3.33 5.35
N LEU A 23 -4.40 -2.22 4.72
CA LEU A 23 -4.79 -0.89 5.19
C LEU A 23 -6.31 -0.71 5.21
N TRP A 24 -7.01 -1.23 4.20
CA TRP A 24 -8.47 -1.20 4.16
C TRP A 24 -9.12 -1.99 5.31
N VAL A 25 -8.53 -3.12 5.72
CA VAL A 25 -8.96 -3.87 6.92
C VAL A 25 -8.75 -3.03 8.18
N SER A 26 -7.61 -2.35 8.32
CA SER A 26 -7.35 -1.46 9.46
C SER A 26 -8.38 -0.32 9.56
N SER A 27 -8.81 0.25 8.44
CA SER A 27 -9.87 1.29 8.45
C SER A 27 -11.28 0.79 8.75
N GLU A 28 -11.52 -0.52 8.71
CA GLU A 28 -12.78 -1.10 9.16
C GLU A 28 -12.87 -1.07 10.69
N HIS A 29 -11.73 -1.20 11.38
CA HIS A 29 -11.65 -1.23 12.84
C HIS A 29 -11.46 0.17 13.46
N ASP A 30 -10.81 1.10 12.75
CA ASP A 30 -10.56 2.46 13.21
C ASP A 30 -10.93 3.48 12.13
N ALA A 31 -11.97 4.27 12.41
CA ALA A 31 -12.45 5.34 11.53
C ALA A 31 -11.47 6.51 11.41
N HIS A 32 -10.55 6.68 12.36
CA HIS A 32 -9.50 7.69 12.35
C HIS A 32 -8.20 7.19 11.74
N PHE A 33 -8.15 5.95 11.25
CA PHE A 33 -6.96 5.39 10.65
C PHE A 33 -6.54 6.18 9.39
N ALA A 34 -5.38 6.84 9.48
CA ALA A 34 -4.85 7.74 8.46
C ALA A 34 -4.21 6.97 7.28
N ARG A 35 -4.99 6.16 6.57
CA ARG A 35 -4.51 5.32 5.45
C ARG A 35 -3.67 6.08 4.42
N HIS A 36 -4.13 7.26 4.03
CA HIS A 36 -3.45 8.10 3.04
C HIS A 36 -2.05 8.54 3.52
N ALA A 37 -1.88 8.77 4.83
CA ALA A 37 -0.58 9.10 5.39
C ALA A 37 0.36 7.89 5.30
N VAL A 38 -0.13 6.69 5.68
CA VAL A 38 0.66 5.46 5.60
C VAL A 38 1.09 5.14 4.16
N ILE A 39 0.20 5.32 3.18
CA ILE A 39 0.54 5.14 1.75
C ILE A 39 1.62 6.14 1.32
N SER A 40 1.45 7.42 1.65
CA SER A 40 2.43 8.47 1.32
C SER A 40 3.80 8.20 1.94
N ASP A 41 3.84 7.72 3.18
CA ASP A 41 5.08 7.42 3.89
C ASP A 41 5.82 6.24 3.24
N MET A 42 5.09 5.20 2.81
CA MET A 42 5.68 4.07 2.08
C MET A 42 6.17 4.48 0.70
N ASP A 43 5.42 5.29 -0.05
CA ASP A 43 5.86 5.80 -1.34
C ASP A 43 7.12 6.65 -1.21
N GLN A 44 7.23 7.45 -0.15
CA GLN A 44 8.42 8.21 0.15
C GLN A 44 9.61 7.30 0.49
N LEU A 45 9.39 6.30 1.34
CA LEU A 45 10.43 5.34 1.71
C LEU A 45 10.95 4.57 0.50
N GLN A 46 10.05 4.10 -0.38
CA GLN A 46 10.41 3.41 -1.62
C GLN A 46 11.30 4.30 -2.50
N ARG A 47 10.92 5.57 -2.71
CA ARG A 47 11.74 6.52 -3.47
C ARG A 47 13.12 6.74 -2.85
N GLN A 48 13.22 6.81 -1.52
CA GLN A 48 14.49 6.96 -0.83
C GLN A 48 15.38 5.71 -1.01
N ILE A 49 14.78 4.53 -0.92
CA ILE A 49 15.47 3.25 -1.14
C ILE A 49 15.97 3.17 -2.59
N ASP A 50 15.14 3.48 -3.57
CA ASP A 50 15.51 3.45 -4.99
C ASP A 50 16.61 4.46 -5.34
N ALA A 51 16.62 5.62 -4.65
CA ALA A 51 17.68 6.62 -4.81
C ALA A 51 19.00 6.21 -4.12
N ALA A 52 18.92 5.46 -3.03
CA ALA A 52 20.07 5.04 -2.23
C ALA A 52 20.71 3.74 -2.74
N LEU A 53 19.92 2.86 -3.36
CA LEU A 53 20.40 1.61 -3.94
C LEU A 53 20.86 1.86 -5.38
N PRO A 54 22.12 1.51 -5.74
CA PRO A 54 22.48 1.46 -7.15
C PRO A 54 21.56 0.43 -7.83
N VAL A 55 20.95 0.82 -8.94
CA VAL A 55 20.17 -0.11 -9.78
C VAL A 55 21.11 -1.23 -10.20
N LEU A 56 21.05 -2.37 -9.50
CA LEU A 56 21.68 -3.59 -9.95
C LEU A 56 20.89 -3.99 -11.20
N ALA A 57 21.50 -3.78 -12.37
CA ALA A 57 20.96 -4.31 -13.61
C ALA A 57 20.69 -5.80 -13.40
N ALA A 58 19.45 -6.22 -13.63
CA ALA A 58 19.08 -7.63 -13.56
C ALA A 58 19.98 -8.40 -14.55
N TYR A 59 20.80 -9.30 -14.01
CA TYR A 59 21.67 -10.21 -14.77
C TYR A 59 20.94 -11.50 -15.08
#